data_AF-A0A327WB60-F1
#
_entry.id   AF-A0A327WB60-F1
#
_cell.length_a   1.000
_cell.length_b   1.000
_cell.length_c   1.000
_cell.angle_alpha   90.00
_cell.angle_beta   90.00
_cell.angle_gamma   90.00
#
_symmetry.space_group_name_H-M   'P 1'
#
loop_
_entity.id
_entity.type
_entity.pdbx_description
1 polymer ?
#
loop_
_entity_poly.entity_id
_entity_poly.type
_entity_poly.pdbx_seq_one_letter_code
_entity_poly.pdbx_strand_id
1 'polypeptide(L)'
;MLLSAMAISCAAMAQTTVIKVPPPEEPMTDSIVYDGENVTIIINRVFLMDYLNTMDTSLPRQQYSGRAFNHVSFKNFTKAEMATHFQKAYCYLADTTHKDLSFSATKMYMQWAEDEGILLPYLECIMADLLQQAKLKVIEKFVKPQLPVTSYKMIMEVVPGADFRAFRLNNGKQIFRESTYAVEQKLSPLYSRSR
;
A
#
# COMPACT_ATOMS: atom_id res chain seq x y z
N MET A 1 8.51 42.55 -17.76
CA MET A 1 8.26 42.16 -16.35
C MET A 1 7.06 41.21 -16.17
N LEU A 2 6.41 40.69 -17.23
CA LEU A 2 5.36 39.65 -17.10
C LEU A 2 5.84 38.22 -17.46
N LEU A 3 6.83 38.09 -18.34
CA LEU A 3 7.38 36.77 -18.73
C LEU A 3 8.22 36.09 -17.64
N SER A 4 8.81 36.86 -16.72
CA SER A 4 9.59 36.34 -15.59
C SER A 4 8.71 35.76 -14.47
N ALA A 5 7.41 36.09 -14.45
CA ALA A 5 6.49 35.65 -13.40
C ALA A 5 5.87 34.26 -13.67
N MET A 6 5.76 33.85 -14.95
CA MET A 6 5.23 32.53 -15.31
C MET A 6 6.25 31.40 -15.12
N ALA A 7 7.56 31.68 -15.23
CA ALA A 7 8.60 30.67 -14.98
C ALA A 7 8.72 30.29 -13.49
N ILE A 8 8.38 31.21 -12.58
CA ILE A 8 8.44 30.97 -11.13
C ILE A 8 7.19 30.22 -10.64
N SER A 9 6.04 30.40 -11.29
CA SER A 9 4.80 29.72 -10.91
C SER A 9 4.74 28.25 -11.34
N CYS A 10 5.54 27.83 -12.34
CA CYS A 10 5.68 26.42 -12.69
C CYS A 10 6.66 25.64 -11.80
N ALA A 11 7.59 26.33 -11.11
CA ALA A 11 8.53 25.69 -10.19
C ALA A 11 7.91 25.36 -8.82
N ALA A 12 6.76 25.97 -8.48
CA ALA A 12 6.07 25.76 -7.21
C ALA A 12 5.21 24.48 -7.17
N MET A 13 4.96 23.82 -8.31
CA MET A 13 4.10 22.62 -8.37
C MET A 13 4.87 21.29 -8.29
N ALA A 14 6.19 21.31 -8.06
CA ALA A 14 7.02 20.11 -8.04
C ALA A 14 7.80 19.92 -6.73
N GLN A 15 7.41 20.61 -5.65
CA GLN A 15 7.74 20.13 -4.29
C GLN A 15 6.81 18.99 -3.90
N THR A 16 6.71 17.97 -4.76
CA THR A 16 6.52 16.61 -4.27
C THR A 16 7.74 16.35 -3.41
N THR A 17 7.58 16.50 -2.09
CA THR A 17 8.51 15.99 -1.09
C THR A 17 8.63 14.49 -1.37
N VAL A 18 9.56 14.14 -2.26
CA VAL A 18 9.94 12.75 -2.51
C VAL A 18 10.56 12.32 -1.20
N ILE A 19 9.77 11.65 -0.37
CA ILE A 19 10.24 11.01 0.85
C ILE A 19 11.26 9.99 0.35
N LYS A 20 12.54 10.30 0.52
CA LYS A 20 13.62 9.39 0.16
C LYS A 20 13.44 8.18 1.04
N VAL A 21 13.04 7.06 0.44
CA VAL A 21 12.96 5.76 1.11
C VAL A 21 14.36 5.50 1.68
N PRO A 22 14.52 5.42 3.01
CA PRO A 22 15.80 5.10 3.60
C PRO A 22 16.29 3.75 3.04
N PRO A 23 17.61 3.53 2.94
CA PRO A 23 18.12 2.19 2.65
C PRO A 23 17.45 1.19 3.61
N PRO A 24 17.10 -0.03 3.15
CA PRO A 24 16.33 -0.96 3.94
C PRO A 24 17.05 -1.20 5.27
N GLU A 25 16.47 -0.71 6.35
CA GLU A 25 16.83 -1.13 7.69
C GLU A 25 16.62 -2.65 7.77
N GLU A 26 17.30 -3.26 8.75
CA GLU A 26 17.35 -4.69 9.01
C GLU A 26 16.04 -5.44 8.68
N PRO A 27 16.12 -6.69 8.16
CA PRO A 27 14.94 -7.43 7.75
C PRO A 27 13.87 -7.39 8.85
N MET A 28 12.65 -6.98 8.50
CA MET A 28 11.54 -6.90 9.46
C MET A 28 11.32 -8.28 10.09
N THR A 29 11.72 -8.44 11.35
CA THR A 29 11.67 -9.73 12.08
C THR A 29 10.29 -10.05 12.61
N ASP A 30 9.54 -9.02 13.01
CA ASP A 30 8.19 -9.13 13.56
C ASP A 30 7.33 -7.96 13.04
N SER A 31 6.29 -8.29 12.28
CA SER A 31 5.54 -7.32 11.47
C SER A 31 4.06 -7.37 11.78
N ILE A 32 3.45 -6.19 11.77
CA ILE A 32 2.01 -5.98 11.80
C ILE A 32 1.54 -5.74 10.37
N VAL A 33 0.53 -6.48 9.93
CA VAL A 33 -0.11 -6.30 8.62
C VAL A 33 -1.39 -5.50 8.80
N TYR A 34 -1.56 -4.42 8.05
CA TYR A 34 -2.79 -3.65 7.98
C TYR A 34 -3.32 -3.65 6.55
N ASP A 35 -4.44 -4.32 6.35
CA ASP A 35 -4.99 -4.63 5.05
C ASP A 35 -6.13 -3.68 4.68
N GLY A 36 -5.84 -2.73 3.79
CA GLY A 36 -6.82 -1.80 3.22
C GLY A 36 -7.45 -2.33 1.93
N GLU A 37 -8.40 -1.58 1.39
CA GLU A 37 -9.07 -1.94 0.13
C GLU A 37 -8.09 -1.98 -1.06
N ASN A 38 -7.26 -0.93 -1.18
CA ASN A 38 -6.37 -0.73 -2.33
C ASN A 38 -4.89 -0.96 -1.98
N VAL A 39 -4.55 -1.11 -0.70
CA VAL A 39 -3.17 -1.12 -0.21
C VAL A 39 -3.08 -2.02 1.01
N THR A 40 -2.01 -2.81 1.10
CA THR A 40 -1.58 -3.47 2.33
C THR A 40 -0.38 -2.71 2.89
N ILE A 41 -0.46 -2.32 4.16
CA ILE A 41 0.61 -1.64 4.89
C ILE A 41 1.25 -2.65 5.85
N ILE A 42 2.58 -2.71 5.84
CA ILE A 42 3.35 -3.58 6.74
C ILE A 42 4.23 -2.68 7.61
N ILE A 43 4.12 -2.88 8.92
CA ILE A 43 4.75 -2.04 9.96
C ILE A 43 5.55 -2.95 10.89
N ASN A 44 6.75 -2.55 11.30
CA ASN A 44 7.50 -3.30 12.30
C ASN A 44 6.80 -3.16 13.67
N ARG A 45 6.56 -4.28 14.36
CA ARG A 45 5.92 -4.29 15.70
C ARG A 45 6.63 -3.34 16.67
N VAL A 46 7.95 -3.21 16.56
CA VAL A 46 8.76 -2.36 17.44
C VAL A 46 8.29 -0.91 17.46
N PHE A 47 7.79 -0.38 16.33
CA PHE A 47 7.33 1.00 16.27
C PHE A 47 6.05 1.24 17.08
N LEU A 48 5.16 0.26 17.11
CA LEU A 48 3.98 0.33 17.97
C LEU A 48 4.37 0.18 19.44
N MET A 49 5.34 -0.68 19.73
CA MET A 49 5.85 -0.86 21.09
C MET A 49 6.53 0.41 21.63
N ASP A 50 7.38 1.06 20.84
CA ASP A 50 8.04 2.32 21.20
C ASP A 50 7.04 3.45 21.46
N TYR A 51 5.97 3.50 20.66
CA TYR A 51 4.87 4.42 20.88
C TYR A 51 4.17 4.14 22.21
N LEU A 52 3.79 2.89 22.48
CA LEU A 52 3.15 2.53 23.75
C LEU A 52 4.07 2.77 24.95
N ASN A 53 5.38 2.50 24.85
CA ASN A 53 6.36 2.83 25.90
C ASN A 53 6.41 4.34 26.19
N THR A 54 6.36 5.17 25.15
CA THR A 54 6.31 6.63 25.30
C THR A 54 5.00 7.07 25.99
N MET A 55 3.89 6.43 25.62
CA MET A 55 2.59 6.69 26.22
C MET A 55 2.51 6.23 27.68
N ASP A 56 3.17 5.13 28.05
CA ASP A 56 3.19 4.64 29.44
C ASP A 56 3.77 5.69 30.40
N THR A 57 4.77 6.44 29.95
CA THR A 57 5.37 7.52 30.77
C THR A 57 4.57 8.83 30.73
N SER A 58 3.92 9.15 29.61
CA SER A 58 3.28 10.45 29.39
C SER A 58 1.80 10.47 29.78
N LEU A 59 1.09 9.35 29.59
CA LEU A 59 -0.34 9.22 29.84
C LEU A 59 -0.71 9.42 31.33
N PRO A 60 0.05 8.90 32.32
CA PRO A 60 -0.20 9.21 33.73
C PRO A 60 -0.02 10.70 34.05
N ARG A 61 0.96 11.37 33.42
CA ARG A 61 1.19 12.83 33.58
C ARG A 61 0.02 13.65 33.03
N GLN A 62 -0.62 13.15 31.98
CA GLN A 62 -1.84 13.72 31.40
C GLN A 62 -3.12 13.23 32.09
N GLN A 63 -3.00 12.56 33.23
CA GLN A 63 -4.12 12.00 34.00
C GLN A 63 -5.03 11.09 33.16
N TYR A 64 -4.44 10.31 32.26
CA TYR A 64 -5.14 9.39 31.37
C TYR A 64 -6.22 10.08 30.51
N SER A 65 -5.95 11.31 30.07
CA SER A 65 -6.85 11.98 29.12
C SER A 65 -6.82 11.27 27.77
N GLY A 66 -7.98 10.80 27.29
CA GLY A 66 -8.10 10.26 25.93
C GLY A 66 -7.75 11.28 24.83
N ARG A 67 -7.68 12.58 25.15
CA ARG A 67 -7.19 13.64 24.25
C ARG A 67 -5.70 13.52 23.94
N ALA A 68 -4.95 12.74 24.72
CA ALA A 68 -3.56 12.43 24.47
C ALA A 68 -3.37 11.67 23.14
N PHE A 69 -4.42 10.96 22.71
CA PHE A 69 -4.44 10.17 21.50
C PHE A 69 -5.20 10.91 20.42
N ASN A 70 -4.63 10.97 19.21
CA ASN A 70 -5.31 11.50 18.04
C ASN A 70 -6.24 10.44 17.42
N HIS A 71 -7.16 9.90 18.21
CA HIS A 71 -8.11 8.88 17.78
C HIS A 71 -9.50 9.13 18.34
N VAL A 72 -10.51 9.07 17.47
CA VAL A 72 -11.89 9.45 17.82
C VAL A 72 -12.47 8.58 18.93
N SER A 73 -12.12 7.28 18.96
CA SER A 73 -12.61 6.33 19.96
C SER A 73 -12.31 6.71 21.39
N PHE A 74 -11.16 7.35 21.66
CA PHE A 74 -10.74 7.68 23.01
C PHE A 74 -11.34 9.00 23.53
N LYS A 75 -11.99 9.78 22.66
CA LYS A 75 -12.53 11.10 23.02
C LYS A 75 -13.55 11.05 24.17
N ASN A 76 -14.30 9.96 24.26
CA ASN A 76 -15.37 9.78 25.24
C ASN A 76 -14.98 8.89 26.43
N PHE A 77 -13.74 8.40 26.47
CA PHE A 77 -13.30 7.56 27.58
C PHE A 77 -13.13 8.41 28.84
N THR A 78 -13.63 7.88 29.94
CA THR A 78 -13.26 8.35 31.28
C THR A 78 -11.78 8.04 31.52
N LYS A 79 -11.18 8.73 32.50
CA LYS A 79 -9.76 8.52 32.87
C LYS A 79 -9.49 7.07 33.27
N ALA A 80 -10.42 6.43 33.99
CA ALA A 80 -10.30 5.05 34.43
C ALA A 80 -10.40 4.06 33.26
N GLU A 81 -11.33 4.30 32.33
CA GLU A 81 -11.47 3.51 31.11
C GLU A 81 -10.21 3.62 30.23
N MET A 82 -9.67 4.82 30.07
CA MET A 82 -8.44 5.04 29.31
C MET A 82 -7.24 4.34 29.95
N ALA A 83 -7.08 4.44 31.28
CA ALA A 83 -6.03 3.72 32.00
C ALA A 83 -6.14 2.21 31.80
N THR A 84 -7.35 1.67 31.95
CA THR A 84 -7.61 0.22 31.81
C THR A 84 -7.37 -0.26 30.39
N HIS A 85 -7.89 0.46 29.39
CA HIS A 85 -7.72 0.12 27.98
C HIS A 85 -6.26 0.17 27.57
N PHE A 86 -5.54 1.23 27.98
CA PHE A 86 -4.11 1.35 27.71
C PHE A 86 -3.31 0.20 28.32
N GLN A 87 -3.57 -0.14 29.59
CA GLN A 87 -2.88 -1.24 30.25
C GLN A 87 -3.10 -2.58 29.52
N LYS A 88 -4.35 -2.86 29.11
CA LYS A 88 -4.67 -4.09 28.37
C LYS A 88 -3.94 -4.14 27.03
N ALA A 89 -3.98 -3.05 26.26
CA ALA A 89 -3.30 -2.98 24.97
C ALA A 89 -1.78 -3.11 25.10
N TYR A 90 -1.19 -2.44 26.11
CA TYR A 90 0.23 -2.54 26.42
C TYR A 90 0.63 -3.98 26.74
N CYS A 91 -0.08 -4.63 27.65
CA CYS A 91 0.18 -6.04 28.01
C CYS A 91 0.00 -6.98 26.82
N TYR A 92 -1.03 -6.78 26.00
CA TYR A 92 -1.28 -7.58 24.81
C TYR A 92 -0.11 -7.50 23.81
N LEU A 93 0.41 -6.29 23.56
CA LEU A 93 1.55 -6.09 22.67
C LEU A 93 2.89 -6.54 23.28
N ALA A 94 3.04 -6.46 24.61
CA ALA A 94 4.24 -6.92 25.29
C ALA A 94 4.38 -8.45 25.29
N ASP A 95 3.26 -9.17 25.17
CA ASP A 95 3.25 -10.64 25.13
C ASP A 95 3.83 -11.17 23.80
N THR A 96 4.98 -11.83 23.89
CA THR A 96 5.71 -12.43 22.76
C THR A 96 5.01 -13.65 22.14
N THR A 97 3.98 -14.18 22.79
CA THR A 97 3.17 -15.28 22.23
C THR A 97 2.19 -14.78 21.17
N HIS A 98 1.79 -13.50 21.22
CA HIS A 98 0.97 -12.87 20.19
C HIS A 98 1.83 -12.48 18.98
N LYS A 99 1.85 -13.33 17.96
CA LYS A 99 2.56 -13.11 16.69
C LYS A 99 1.56 -12.92 15.55
N ASP A 100 2.06 -12.49 14.39
CA ASP A 100 1.29 -12.39 13.14
C ASP A 100 0.04 -11.49 13.23
N LEU A 101 0.18 -10.34 13.90
CA LEU A 101 -0.91 -9.37 14.07
C LEU A 101 -1.40 -8.86 12.71
N SER A 102 -2.71 -9.01 12.45
CA SER A 102 -3.28 -8.70 11.14
C SER A 102 -4.62 -7.97 11.25
N PHE A 103 -4.62 -6.72 10.78
CA PHE A 103 -5.77 -5.84 10.77
C PHE A 103 -6.36 -5.74 9.37
N SER A 104 -7.67 -5.55 9.26
CA SER A 104 -8.36 -5.29 7.99
C SER A 104 -9.25 -4.06 8.12
N ALA A 105 -9.12 -3.11 7.18
CA ALA A 105 -9.99 -1.93 7.12
C ALA A 105 -11.46 -2.29 6.82
N THR A 106 -11.73 -3.51 6.33
CA THR A 106 -13.09 -3.98 6.05
C THR A 106 -13.75 -4.68 7.25
N LYS A 107 -12.99 -4.92 8.34
CA LYS A 107 -13.49 -5.55 9.55
C LYS A 107 -13.70 -4.50 10.63
N MET A 108 -14.80 -4.63 11.37
CA MET A 108 -14.99 -3.88 12.61
C MET A 108 -14.36 -4.64 13.77
N TYR A 109 -13.52 -3.94 14.53
CA TYR A 109 -12.90 -4.47 15.75
C TYR A 109 -13.57 -3.84 16.96
N MET A 110 -13.84 -4.65 17.98
CA MET A 110 -14.37 -4.14 19.23
C MET A 110 -13.26 -3.52 20.05
N GLN A 111 -13.43 -2.26 20.45
CA GLN A 111 -12.44 -1.51 21.23
C GLN A 111 -12.18 -2.11 22.62
N TRP A 112 -13.10 -2.96 23.12
CA TRP A 112 -12.98 -3.57 24.44
C TRP A 112 -12.70 -5.07 24.40
N ALA A 113 -12.55 -5.64 23.20
CA ALA A 113 -12.20 -7.04 23.07
C ALA A 113 -10.79 -7.26 23.60
N GLU A 114 -10.56 -8.42 24.24
CA GLU A 114 -9.25 -8.84 24.73
C GLU A 114 -8.47 -9.58 23.63
N ASP A 115 -8.74 -9.22 22.37
CA ASP A 115 -8.08 -9.74 21.17
C ASP A 115 -7.16 -8.67 20.55
N GLU A 116 -6.56 -8.99 19.39
CA GLU A 116 -5.68 -8.07 18.66
C GLU A 116 -6.36 -6.73 18.33
N GLY A 117 -7.70 -6.70 18.25
CA GLY A 117 -8.50 -5.52 17.93
C GLY A 117 -8.29 -4.36 18.90
N ILE A 118 -7.88 -4.62 20.14
CA ILE A 118 -7.57 -3.59 21.14
C ILE A 118 -6.40 -2.68 20.71
N LEU A 119 -5.52 -3.18 19.84
CA LEU A 119 -4.36 -2.45 19.35
C LEU A 119 -4.68 -1.49 18.21
N LEU A 120 -5.78 -1.73 17.48
CA LEU A 120 -6.10 -1.01 16.26
C LEU A 120 -6.13 0.52 16.44
N PRO A 121 -6.77 1.08 17.47
CA PRO A 121 -6.79 2.53 17.64
C PRO A 121 -5.39 3.15 17.82
N TYR A 122 -4.47 2.41 18.44
CA TYR A 122 -3.08 2.86 18.65
C TYR A 122 -2.27 2.78 17.37
N LEU A 123 -2.51 1.74 16.56
CA LEU A 123 -1.92 1.60 15.23
C LEU A 123 -2.34 2.76 14.32
N GLU A 124 -3.63 3.09 14.32
CA GLU A 124 -4.17 4.21 13.53
C GLU A 124 -3.64 5.57 13.98
N CYS A 125 -3.32 5.75 15.29
CA CYS A 125 -2.69 6.98 15.78
C CYS A 125 -1.33 7.25 15.12
N ILE A 126 -0.51 6.21 14.94
CA ILE A 126 0.88 6.36 14.50
C ILE A 126 1.07 6.20 12.99
N MET A 127 0.05 5.70 12.28
CA MET A 127 0.16 5.33 10.87
C MET A 127 0.57 6.51 9.98
N ALA A 128 -0.02 7.69 10.21
CA ALA A 128 0.31 8.90 9.45
C ALA A 128 1.77 9.33 9.67
N ASP A 129 2.24 9.28 10.92
CA ASP A 129 3.61 9.67 11.28
C ASP A 129 4.65 8.70 10.70
N LEU A 130 4.36 7.40 10.76
CA LEU A 130 5.22 6.36 10.19
C LEU A 130 5.28 6.45 8.66
N LEU A 131 4.18 6.84 8.00
CA LEU A 131 4.13 7.08 6.56
C LEU A 131 5.03 8.26 6.17
N GLN A 132 4.94 9.37 6.90
CA GLN A 132 5.77 10.56 6.66
C GLN A 132 7.27 10.28 6.84
N GLN A 133 7.62 9.39 7.76
CA GLN A 133 8.99 8.99 8.04
C GLN A 133 9.51 7.87 7.10
N ALA A 134 8.69 7.36 6.17
CA ALA A 134 9.00 6.19 5.34
C ALA A 134 9.48 4.96 6.14
N LYS A 135 8.90 4.75 7.33
CA LYS A 135 9.19 3.60 8.22
C LYS A 135 8.24 2.41 8.00
N LEU A 136 7.40 2.48 6.99
CA LEU A 136 6.41 1.45 6.68
C LEU A 136 6.55 0.98 5.23
N LYS A 137 6.23 -0.29 5.01
CA LYS A 137 6.22 -0.88 3.67
C LYS A 137 4.80 -0.84 3.14
N VAL A 138 4.63 -0.17 2.01
CA VAL A 138 3.35 -0.05 1.31
C VAL A 138 3.34 -1.01 0.13
N ILE A 139 2.37 -1.91 0.08
CA ILE A 139 2.12 -2.81 -1.04
C ILE A 139 0.80 -2.38 -1.67
N GLU A 140 0.86 -1.79 -2.86
CA GLU A 140 -0.35 -1.51 -3.62
C GLU A 140 -1.00 -2.82 -4.06
N LYS A 141 -2.27 -3.00 -3.70
CA LYS A 141 -3.08 -4.06 -4.28
C LYS A 141 -3.51 -3.55 -5.64
N PHE A 142 -3.15 -4.29 -6.69
CA PHE A 142 -3.69 -4.04 -8.02
C PHE A 142 -5.22 -4.18 -7.97
N VAL A 143 -5.91 -3.06 -7.76
CA VAL A 143 -7.28 -2.92 -8.24
C VAL A 143 -7.11 -3.01 -9.75
N LYS A 144 -7.61 -4.09 -10.37
CA LYS A 144 -7.72 -4.14 -11.83
C LYS A 144 -8.26 -2.77 -12.24
N PRO A 145 -7.52 -1.99 -13.05
CA PRO A 145 -8.01 -0.68 -13.43
C PRO A 145 -9.37 -0.92 -14.07
N GLN A 146 -10.44 -0.34 -13.49
CA GLN A 146 -11.69 -0.14 -14.20
C GLN A 146 -11.51 0.96 -15.27
N LEU A 147 -10.42 0.88 -16.03
CA LEU A 147 -10.32 1.41 -17.38
C LEU A 147 -10.89 0.31 -18.29
N PRO A 148 -11.49 0.63 -19.45
CA PRO A 148 -12.01 -0.39 -20.34
C PRO A 148 -10.83 -1.29 -20.75
N VAL A 149 -10.71 -2.45 -20.10
CA VAL A 149 -9.69 -3.44 -20.40
C VAL A 149 -9.91 -3.74 -21.86
N THR A 150 -9.02 -3.24 -22.71
CA THR A 150 -9.02 -3.57 -24.13
C THR A 150 -8.48 -4.99 -24.20
N SER A 151 -9.29 -5.95 -23.72
CA SER A 151 -8.88 -7.33 -23.65
C SER A 151 -8.75 -7.80 -25.09
N TYR A 152 -7.59 -8.38 -25.38
CA TYR A 152 -7.35 -9.03 -26.64
C TYR A 152 -7.72 -10.51 -26.51
N LYS A 153 -8.28 -11.08 -27.58
CA LYS A 153 -8.51 -12.50 -27.75
C LYS A 153 -7.40 -13.05 -28.65
N MET A 154 -6.79 -14.14 -28.20
CA MET A 154 -5.92 -14.95 -29.05
C MET A 154 -6.80 -15.94 -29.82
N ILE A 155 -6.64 -15.98 -31.14
CA ILE A 155 -7.35 -16.87 -32.04
C ILE A 155 -6.29 -17.67 -32.78
N MET A 156 -6.49 -18.99 -32.88
CA MET A 156 -5.67 -19.85 -33.71
C MET A 156 -6.16 -19.76 -35.16
N GLU A 157 -5.26 -19.35 -36.04
CA GLU A 157 -5.50 -19.26 -37.47
C GLU A 157 -4.77 -20.40 -38.17
N VAL A 158 -5.54 -21.28 -38.80
CA VAL A 158 -4.99 -22.39 -39.58
C VAL A 158 -4.70 -21.89 -40.99
N VAL A 159 -3.43 -21.83 -41.33
CA VAL A 159 -2.94 -21.55 -42.70
C VAL A 159 -2.40 -22.89 -43.24
N PRO A 160 -2.49 -23.20 -44.55
CA PRO A 160 -2.16 -24.54 -45.05
C PRO A 160 -0.80 -25.06 -44.56
N GLY A 161 -0.82 -26.05 -43.67
CA GLY A 161 0.36 -26.72 -43.12
C GLY A 161 0.92 -26.16 -41.80
N ALA A 162 0.37 -25.09 -41.22
CA ALA A 162 0.80 -24.58 -39.91
C ALA A 162 -0.27 -23.72 -39.20
N ASP A 163 -0.30 -23.84 -37.87
CA ASP A 163 -1.16 -23.03 -37.01
C ASP A 163 -0.43 -21.76 -36.56
N PHE A 164 -1.10 -20.61 -36.69
CA PHE A 164 -0.54 -19.30 -36.35
C PHE A 164 -1.42 -18.58 -35.32
N ARG A 165 -0.79 -17.85 -34.40
CA ARG A 165 -1.53 -17.05 -33.41
C ARG A 165 -1.89 -15.68 -33.99
N ALA A 166 -3.16 -15.31 -33.88
CA ALA A 166 -3.66 -13.97 -34.19
C ALA A 166 -4.22 -13.32 -32.93
N PHE A 167 -3.80 -12.08 -32.66
CA PHE A 167 -4.28 -11.30 -31.52
C PHE A 167 -5.23 -10.21 -32.02
N ARG A 168 -6.47 -10.23 -31.51
CA ARG A 168 -7.51 -9.26 -31.87
C ARG A 168 -8.08 -8.59 -30.64
N LEU A 169 -8.41 -7.32 -30.72
CA LEU A 169 -9.20 -6.63 -29.70
C LEU A 169 -10.65 -7.14 -29.74
N ASN A 170 -11.38 -6.98 -28.62
CA ASN A 170 -12.80 -7.35 -28.55
C ASN A 170 -13.69 -6.66 -29.61
N ASN A 171 -13.27 -5.49 -30.13
CA ASN A 171 -13.97 -4.77 -31.19
C ASN A 171 -13.68 -5.33 -32.60
N GLY A 172 -12.99 -6.47 -32.71
CA GLY A 172 -12.64 -7.11 -33.97
C GLY A 172 -11.39 -6.55 -34.65
N LYS A 173 -10.82 -5.44 -34.15
CA LYS A 173 -9.60 -4.85 -34.71
C LYS A 173 -8.40 -5.75 -34.43
N GLN A 174 -7.67 -6.12 -35.49
CA GLN A 174 -6.49 -6.96 -35.40
C GLN A 174 -5.29 -6.15 -34.88
N ILE A 175 -4.60 -6.69 -33.87
CA ILE A 175 -3.40 -6.08 -33.29
C ILE A 175 -2.16 -6.68 -33.95
N PHE A 176 -2.14 -8.01 -34.10
CA PHE A 176 -0.98 -8.75 -34.58
C PHE A 176 -1.40 -10.08 -35.21
N ARG A 177 -0.65 -10.52 -36.24
CA ARG A 177 -0.85 -11.78 -36.96
C ARG A 177 0.49 -12.47 -37.17
N GLU A 178 0.70 -13.61 -36.51
CA GLU A 178 1.96 -14.36 -36.60
C GLU A 178 2.21 -14.88 -38.04
N SER A 179 1.15 -15.18 -38.81
CA SER A 179 1.29 -15.59 -40.22
C SER A 179 1.83 -14.47 -41.12
N THR A 180 1.42 -13.21 -40.91
CA THR A 180 1.97 -12.05 -41.65
C THR A 180 3.44 -11.82 -41.31
N TYR A 181 3.78 -11.87 -40.02
CA TYR A 181 5.16 -11.71 -39.56
C TYR A 181 6.08 -12.82 -40.09
N ALA A 182 5.61 -14.07 -40.09
CA ALA A 182 6.38 -15.20 -40.61
C ALA A 182 6.64 -15.10 -42.13
N VAL A 183 5.69 -14.56 -42.90
CA VAL A 183 5.87 -14.30 -44.34
C VAL A 183 6.84 -13.15 -44.57
N GLU A 184 6.75 -12.07 -43.79
CA GLU A 184 7.68 -10.93 -43.87
C GLU A 184 9.12 -11.33 -43.52
N GLN A 185 9.34 -12.16 -42.49
CA GLN A 185 10.68 -12.68 -42.18
C GLN A 185 11.23 -13.59 -43.28
N LYS A 186 10.40 -14.40 -43.93
CA LYS A 186 10.83 -15.25 -45.07
C LYS A 186 11.10 -14.45 -46.34
N LEU A 187 10.48 -13.29 -46.51
CA LEU A 187 10.74 -12.34 -47.60
C LEU A 187 11.86 -11.32 -47.27
N SER A 188 12.26 -11.21 -45.99
CA SER A 188 13.31 -10.28 -45.54
C SER A 188 14.72 -10.51 -46.12
N PRO A 189 15.18 -11.73 -46.46
CA PRO A 189 16.47 -11.89 -47.14
C PRO A 189 16.46 -11.39 -48.60
N LEU A 190 15.29 -11.16 -49.20
CA LEU A 190 15.17 -10.74 -50.60
C LEU A 190 15.25 -9.21 -50.80
N TYR A 191 15.24 -8.40 -49.73
CA TYR A 191 15.25 -6.94 -49.82
C TYR A 191 16.45 -6.24 -49.16
N SER A 192 17.49 -6.97 -48.70
CA SER A 192 18.71 -6.36 -48.12
C SER A 192 19.96 -6.45 -49.01
N ARG A 193 19.80 -6.57 -50.33
CA ARG A 193 20.90 -6.32 -51.30
C ARG A 193 20.45 -5.42 -52.45
N SER A 194 20.22 -4.14 -52.15
CA SER A 194 20.43 -3.08 -53.13
C SER A 194 20.65 -1.73 -52.45
N ARG A 195 21.88 -1.51 -51.98
CA ARG A 195 22.75 -0.35 -52.27
C ARG A 195 23.91 -0.34 -51.31
#